data_AF-A0A1B6L974-F1
#
_entry.id   AF-A0A1B6L974-F1
#
_cell.length_a   1.000
_cell.length_b   1.000
_cell.length_c   1.000
_cell.angle_alpha   90.00
_cell.angle_beta   90.00
_cell.angle_gamma   90.00
#
_symmetry.space_group_name_H-M   'P 1'
#
loop_
_entity.id
_entity.type
_entity.pdbx_description
1 polymer ?
#
loop_
_entity_poly.entity_id
_entity_poly.type
_entity_poly.pdbx_seq_one_letter_code
_entity_poly.pdbx_strand_id
1 'polypeptide(L)'
;AADCRRLVSSCGTEYDNRLPQGRNMLGGEVAMWGELVDDQNLDGRVWPRATAAAERLWSDPVTDNRLAEDRLVEQRERLVRRGLRPEAIQPRWCSQNQGGCWGSANNS
;
A
#
# COMPACT_ATOMS: atom_id res chain seq x y z
N ALA A 1 -21.73 -24.49 -5.20
CA ALA A 1 -21.72 -23.20 -4.49
C ALA A 1 -21.44 -23.51 -3.01
N ALA A 2 -20.22 -23.27 -2.55
CA ALA A 2 -19.90 -23.47 -1.13
C ALA A 2 -20.58 -22.35 -0.32
N ASP A 3 -21.31 -22.76 0.70
CA ASP A 3 -22.10 -21.90 1.58
C ASP A 3 -21.17 -21.05 2.47
N CYS A 4 -21.11 -19.75 2.18
CA CYS A 4 -20.32 -18.76 2.92
C CYS A 4 -20.79 -18.59 4.39
N ARG A 5 -21.87 -19.26 4.81
CA ARG A 5 -22.54 -19.03 6.09
C ARG A 5 -21.99 -19.82 7.28
N ARG A 6 -21.06 -20.78 7.09
CA ARG A 6 -20.60 -21.67 8.18
C ARG A 6 -19.19 -21.45 8.72
N LEU A 7 -18.31 -20.72 8.05
CA LEU A 7 -16.89 -20.64 8.47
C LEU A 7 -16.32 -19.22 8.61
N VAL A 8 -16.91 -18.21 7.96
CA VAL A 8 -16.39 -16.83 8.04
C VAL A 8 -17.57 -15.86 8.09
N SER A 9 -17.73 -15.14 9.20
CA SER A 9 -18.82 -14.17 9.41
C SER A 9 -18.70 -12.88 8.58
N SER A 10 -17.78 -12.82 7.63
CA SER A 10 -17.45 -11.61 6.87
C SER A 10 -17.37 -11.85 5.36
N CYS A 11 -18.42 -12.44 4.78
CA CYS A 11 -18.51 -12.63 3.31
C CYS A 11 -18.80 -11.32 2.54
N GLY A 12 -18.32 -10.17 3.02
CA GLY A 12 -18.63 -8.85 2.44
C GLY A 12 -17.70 -7.71 2.83
N THR A 13 -16.85 -7.86 3.85
CA THR A 13 -15.85 -6.86 4.24
C THR A 13 -14.47 -7.12 3.63
N GLU A 14 -14.30 -8.20 2.85
CA GLU A 14 -13.04 -8.56 2.20
C GLU A 14 -12.55 -7.47 1.22
N TYR A 15 -13.48 -6.73 0.61
CA TYR A 15 -13.20 -5.67 -0.35
C TYR A 15 -13.22 -4.26 0.24
N ASP A 16 -13.42 -4.14 1.55
CA ASP A 16 -13.25 -2.86 2.21
C ASP A 16 -11.75 -2.59 2.35
N ASN A 17 -11.32 -1.38 1.95
CA ASN A 17 -9.96 -0.90 2.18
C ASN A 17 -9.75 -0.58 3.68
N ARG A 18 -9.95 -1.55 4.57
CA ARG A 18 -9.79 -1.46 6.02
C ARG A 18 -9.31 -2.79 6.58
N LEU A 19 -8.51 -2.71 7.65
CA LEU A 19 -8.11 -3.92 8.35
C LEU A 19 -9.28 -4.45 9.18
N PRO A 20 -9.49 -5.78 9.23
CA PRO A 20 -10.47 -6.36 10.12
C PRO A 20 -10.07 -6.05 11.57
N GLN A 21 -11.03 -5.61 12.36
CA GLN A 21 -10.83 -5.24 13.76
C GLN A 21 -11.39 -6.35 14.64
N GLY A 22 -10.56 -6.90 15.54
CA GLY A 22 -10.95 -8.00 16.41
C GLY A 22 -10.03 -8.13 17.61
N ARG A 23 -10.59 -8.57 18.75
CA ARG A 23 -9.86 -8.66 20.02
C ARG A 23 -8.67 -9.66 20.00
N ASN A 24 -8.67 -10.58 19.03
CA ASN A 24 -7.61 -11.56 18.81
C ASN A 24 -6.70 -11.23 17.61
N MET A 25 -6.90 -10.07 16.97
CA MET A 25 -6.10 -9.64 15.82
C MET A 25 -5.00 -8.70 16.32
N LEU A 26 -3.74 -9.15 16.23
CA LEU A 26 -2.58 -8.37 16.69
C LEU A 26 -1.97 -7.51 15.59
N GLY A 27 -2.25 -7.82 14.33
CA GLY A 27 -1.68 -7.15 13.17
C GLY A 27 -1.61 -8.08 11.97
N GLY A 28 -0.70 -7.76 11.06
CA GLY A 28 -0.43 -8.55 9.86
C GLY A 28 1.02 -8.42 9.45
N GLU A 29 1.42 -9.24 8.49
CA GLU A 29 2.77 -9.25 7.93
C GLU A 29 2.70 -9.19 6.40
N VAL A 30 3.77 -8.73 5.79
CA VAL A 30 3.98 -8.80 4.35
C VAL A 30 5.12 -9.77 4.11
N ALA A 31 4.82 -10.89 3.47
CA ALA A 31 5.82 -11.87 3.12
C ALA A 31 6.40 -11.59 1.73
N MET A 32 7.72 -11.65 1.63
CA MET A 32 8.44 -11.74 0.37
C MET A 32 9.01 -13.15 0.31
N TRP A 33 8.55 -13.96 -0.64
CA TRP A 33 9.02 -15.34 -0.82
C TRP A 33 10.22 -15.40 -1.77
N GLY A 34 11.24 -16.14 -1.36
CA GLY A 34 12.58 -16.10 -1.96
C GLY A 34 12.76 -16.90 -3.25
N GLU A 35 11.72 -17.54 -3.80
CA GLU A 35 11.87 -18.46 -4.94
C GLU A 35 12.38 -17.76 -6.20
N LEU A 36 12.05 -16.48 -6.36
CA LEU A 36 12.42 -15.67 -7.52
C LEU A 36 13.07 -14.33 -7.12
N VAL A 37 13.62 -14.24 -5.90
CA VAL A 37 14.20 -12.99 -5.37
C VAL A 37 15.65 -13.18 -4.96
N ASP A 38 16.46 -12.19 -5.35
CA ASP A 38 17.89 -12.10 -5.09
C ASP A 38 18.26 -10.66 -4.67
N ASP A 39 19.53 -10.44 -4.35
CA ASP A 39 20.03 -9.13 -3.93
C ASP A 39 19.89 -8.03 -5.01
N GLN A 40 19.69 -8.42 -6.28
CA GLN A 40 19.57 -7.46 -7.38
C GLN A 40 18.14 -6.95 -7.52
N ASN A 41 17.15 -7.77 -7.19
CA ASN A 41 15.74 -7.43 -7.39
C ASN A 41 14.93 -7.22 -6.08
N LEU A 42 15.50 -7.53 -4.91
CA LEU A 42 14.84 -7.41 -3.61
C LEU A 42 14.24 -6.02 -3.36
N ASP A 43 15.01 -4.96 -3.56
CA ASP A 43 14.58 -3.58 -3.25
C ASP A 43 13.35 -3.16 -4.05
N GLY A 44 13.34 -3.44 -5.36
CA GLY A 44 12.19 -3.13 -6.23
C GLY A 44 11.01 -4.07 -5.97
N ARG A 45 11.28 -5.31 -5.55
CA ARG A 45 10.23 -6.27 -5.17
C ARG A 45 9.51 -5.83 -3.89
N VAL A 46 10.25 -5.36 -2.89
CA VAL A 46 9.72 -5.03 -1.55
C VAL A 46 9.19 -3.60 -1.50
N TRP A 47 9.97 -2.62 -1.98
CA TRP A 47 9.65 -1.21 -1.85
C TRP A 47 9.13 -0.67 -3.18
N PRO A 48 8.03 0.10 -3.20
CA PRO A 48 7.30 0.70 -2.07
C PRO A 48 6.06 -0.08 -1.61
N ARG A 49 5.83 -1.30 -2.10
CA ARG A 49 4.66 -2.13 -1.76
C ARG A 49 4.55 -2.39 -0.26
N ALA A 50 5.66 -2.75 0.39
CA ALA A 50 5.70 -2.95 1.83
C ALA A 50 5.42 -1.66 2.62
N THR A 51 5.77 -0.49 2.09
CA THR A 51 5.43 0.80 2.69
C THR A 51 3.92 1.01 2.77
N ALA A 52 3.18 0.69 1.70
CA ALA A 52 1.73 0.83 1.68
C ALA A 52 1.06 -0.05 2.74
N ALA A 53 1.53 -1.28 2.90
CA ALA A 53 1.07 -2.18 3.96
C ALA A 53 1.46 -1.67 5.36
N ALA A 54 2.67 -1.12 5.52
CA ALA A 54 3.10 -0.54 6.79
C ALA A 54 2.23 0.65 7.21
N GLU A 55 1.81 1.51 6.28
CA GLU A 55 0.86 2.60 6.57
C GLU A 55 -0.48 2.04 7.08
N ARG A 56 -1.01 1.01 6.43
CA ARG A 56 -2.25 0.36 6.88
C ARG A 56 -2.13 -0.24 8.27
N LEU A 57 -1.06 -0.99 8.53
CA LEU A 57 -0.84 -1.63 9.82
C LEU A 57 -0.57 -0.65 10.96
N TRP A 58 -0.04 0.54 10.65
CA TRP A 58 0.29 1.55 11.66
C TRP A 58 -0.85 2.52 11.95
N SER A 59 -1.49 3.08 10.91
CA SER A 59 -2.48 4.16 11.06
C SER A 59 -3.90 3.78 10.63
N ASP A 60 -4.07 2.68 9.88
CA ASP A 60 -5.34 2.21 9.28
C ASP A 60 -6.30 3.37 8.87
N PRO A 61 -5.86 4.25 7.95
CA PRO A 61 -6.62 5.45 7.64
C PRO A 61 -7.90 5.08 6.89
N VAL A 62 -9.00 5.72 7.27
CA VAL A 62 -10.32 5.54 6.65
C VAL A 62 -10.44 6.31 5.31
N THR A 63 -9.41 7.08 4.96
CA THR A 63 -9.37 7.96 3.78
C THR A 63 -9.25 7.17 2.47
N ASP A 64 -9.71 7.80 1.39
CA ASP A 64 -9.57 7.28 0.03
C ASP A 64 -8.09 7.10 -0.36
N ASN A 65 -7.84 6.11 -1.22
CA ASN A 65 -6.54 5.72 -1.76
C ASN A 65 -5.86 6.91 -2.46
N ARG A 66 -6.64 7.79 -3.08
CA ARG A 66 -6.14 9.02 -3.73
C ARG A 66 -5.37 9.93 -2.77
N LEU A 67 -5.81 10.02 -1.52
CA LEU A 67 -5.15 10.84 -0.50
C LEU A 67 -3.87 10.17 0.05
N ALA A 68 -3.77 8.85 -0.03
CA ALA A 68 -2.59 8.10 0.39
C ALA A 68 -1.46 8.20 -0.65
N GLU A 69 -1.81 8.45 -1.90
CA GLU A 69 -0.87 8.42 -3.01
C GLU A 69 0.23 9.48 -2.92
N ASP A 70 -0.13 10.75 -2.65
CA ASP A 70 0.84 11.83 -2.48
C ASP A 70 1.88 11.49 -1.41
N ARG A 71 1.44 10.89 -0.29
CA ARG A 71 2.31 10.44 0.80
C ARG A 71 3.19 9.27 0.39
N LEU A 72 2.64 8.31 -0.36
CA LEU A 72 3.38 7.14 -0.83
C LEU A 72 4.47 7.53 -1.84
N VAL A 73 4.18 8.47 -2.73
CA VAL A 73 5.14 9.04 -3.68
C VAL A 73 6.25 9.78 -2.95
N GLU A 74 5.92 10.61 -1.96
CA GLU A 74 6.94 11.30 -1.15
C GLU A 74 7.81 10.30 -0.38
N GLN A 75 7.19 9.27 0.21
CA GLN A 75 7.89 8.24 0.96
C GLN A 75 8.81 7.41 0.06
N ARG A 76 8.42 7.13 -1.18
CA ARG A 76 9.31 6.52 -2.18
C ARG A 76 10.56 7.38 -2.41
N GLU A 77 10.41 8.68 -2.60
CA GLU A 77 11.56 9.59 -2.78
C GLU A 77 12.46 9.64 -1.53
N ARG A 78 11.87 9.53 -0.32
CA ARG A 78 12.64 9.37 0.93
C ARG A 78 13.45 8.08 0.95
N LEU A 79 12.91 6.95 0.47
CA LEU A 79 13.65 5.69 0.37
C LEU A 79 14.79 5.77 -0.65
N VAL A 80 14.56 6.41 -1.80
CA VAL A 80 15.62 6.66 -2.80
C VAL A 80 16.75 7.49 -2.19
N ARG A 81 16.43 8.57 -1.46
CA ARG A 81 17.43 9.40 -0.76
C ARG A 81 18.23 8.64 0.29
N ARG A 82 17.72 7.51 0.79
CA ARG A 82 18.40 6.63 1.76
C ARG A 82 19.24 5.54 1.09
N GLY A 83 19.34 5.54 -0.24
CA GLY A 83 20.15 4.57 -1.00
C GLY A 83 19.42 3.28 -1.37
N LEU A 84 18.11 3.18 -1.10
CA LEU A 84 17.31 2.05 -1.57
C LEU A 84 16.89 2.25 -3.03
N ARG A 85 16.58 1.16 -3.72
CA ARG A 85 16.11 1.16 -5.12
C ARG A 85 14.64 0.74 -5.23
N PRO A 86 13.69 1.52 -4.69
CA PRO A 86 12.27 1.19 -4.78
C PRO A 86 11.75 1.27 -6.22
N GLU A 87 10.79 0.39 -6.52
CA GLU A 87 10.08 0.37 -7.80
C GLU A 87 9.38 1.71 -8.07
N ALA A 88 9.22 2.04 -9.35
CA ALA A 88 8.51 3.24 -9.77
C ALA A 88 7.00 3.05 -9.60
N ILE A 89 6.33 4.02 -8.96
CA ILE A 89 4.86 4.04 -8.83
C ILE A 89 4.25 4.90 -9.94
N GLN A 90 4.87 6.06 -10.18
CA GLN A 90 4.38 7.12 -11.04
C GLN A 90 5.54 7.89 -11.69
N PRO A 91 5.27 8.68 -12.73
CA PRO A 91 6.26 9.60 -13.28
C PRO A 91 6.83 10.52 -12.20
N ARG A 92 8.14 10.79 -12.27
CA ARG A 92 8.82 11.70 -11.33
C ARG A 92 8.19 13.08 -11.26
N TRP A 93 7.51 13.51 -12.31
CA TRP A 93 6.78 14.78 -12.32
C TRP A 93 5.72 14.85 -11.20
N CYS A 94 5.09 13.74 -10.83
CA CYS A 94 4.07 13.69 -9.78
C CYS A 94 4.65 14.01 -8.38
N SER A 95 5.90 13.64 -8.10
CA SER A 95 6.55 14.02 -6.84
C SER A 95 6.97 15.50 -6.80
N GLN A 96 7.08 16.14 -7.96
CA GLN A 96 7.43 17.56 -8.11
C GLN A 96 6.20 18.48 -8.16
N ASN A 97 5.01 17.95 -8.45
CA ASN A 97 3.78 18.71 -8.67
C ASN A 97 2.64 18.08 -7.86
N GLN A 98 2.62 18.37 -6.55
CA GLN A 98 1.60 17.85 -5.62
C GLN A 98 0.19 18.21 -6.11
N GLY A 99 -0.73 17.24 -6.09
CA GLY A 99 -2.11 17.39 -6.59
C GLY A 99 -2.24 17.50 -8.11
N GLY A 100 -1.14 17.51 -8.87
CA GLY A 100 -1.13 17.61 -10.32
C GLY A 100 -1.19 16.27 -11.05
N CYS A 101 -0.89 15.16 -10.37
CA CYS A 101 -0.67 13.85 -11.02
C CYS A 101 -1.89 13.29 -11.76
N TRP A 102 -3.10 13.54 -11.24
CA TRP A 102 -4.35 13.03 -11.81
C TRP A 102 -5.15 14.05 -12.62
N GLY A 103 -4.65 15.28 -12.75
CA GLY A 103 -5.39 16.39 -13.36
C GLY A 103 -6.60 16.81 -12.51
N SER A 104 -6.47 17.96 -11.82
CA SER A 104 -7.59 18.73 -11.26
C SER A 104 -8.65 17.96 -10.44
N ALA A 105 -8.43 17.83 -9.13
CA ALA A 105 -9.52 17.63 -8.17
C ALA A 105 -10.35 18.92 -7.92
N ASN A 106 -10.51 19.78 -8.94
CA ASN A 106 -11.34 20.98 -8.91
C ASN A 106 -12.32 20.96 -10.10
N ASN A 107 -13.25 20.00 -10.10
CA ASN A 107 -14.60 20.14 -10.66
C ASN A 107 -15.41 18.84 -10.44
N SER A 108 -16.08 18.75 -9.29
CA SER A 108 -17.39 18.12 -9.03
C SER A 108 -17.78 18.42 -7.58
#